data_AF-A0A067DCD1-F1
#
_entry.id   AF-A0A067DCD1-F1
#
_cell.length_a   1.000
_cell.length_b   1.000
_cell.length_c   1.000
_cell.angle_alpha   90.00
_cell.angle_beta   90.00
_cell.angle_gamma   90.00
#
_symmetry.space_group_name_H-M   'P 1'
#
loop_
_entity.id
_entity.type
_entity.pdbx_description
1 polymer ?
#
loop_
_entity_poly.entity_id
_entity_poly.type
_entity_poly.pdbx_seq_one_letter_code
_entity_poly.pdbx_strand_id
1 'polypeptide(L)'
;LASEQLKALNGLDNVKKWVEGCGLKRAAVTNSPRANAELMITKLGLSGFFEAIIIGDECERAKPFPDPYLKAIEILNVSKDHTFVFEDSVSGIKAGVAADLHVVGLATRNPERLLLDAKASFIIKDYEDPKLWAALEELDMKKDP
;
A
#
# COMPACT_ATOMS: atom_id res chain seq x y z
N LEU A 1 5.00 -13.94 -27.29
CA LEU A 1 4.65 -12.64 -26.70
C LEU A 1 5.58 -12.45 -25.52
N ALA A 2 6.44 -11.44 -25.56
CA ALA A 2 7.52 -11.25 -24.60
C ALA A 2 6.95 -11.31 -23.17
N SER A 3 7.52 -12.20 -22.35
CA SER A 3 7.33 -12.15 -20.91
C SER A 3 7.94 -10.84 -20.43
N GLU A 4 7.13 -9.78 -20.34
CA GLU A 4 7.56 -8.59 -19.62
C GLU A 4 7.93 -9.06 -18.21
N GLN A 5 9.23 -8.98 -17.90
CA GLN A 5 9.73 -9.27 -16.57
C GLN A 5 9.05 -8.27 -15.64
N LEU A 6 8.23 -8.79 -14.73
CA LEU A 6 7.67 -8.01 -13.65
C LEU A 6 8.83 -7.41 -12.86
N LYS A 7 8.99 -6.09 -12.95
CA LYS A 7 10.05 -5.36 -12.25
C LYS A 7 9.43 -4.62 -11.06
N ALA A 8 9.97 -4.87 -9.87
CA ALA A 8 9.65 -4.07 -8.70
C ALA A 8 10.03 -2.60 -8.93
N LEU A 9 9.29 -1.68 -8.31
CA LEU A 9 9.70 -0.28 -8.25
C LEU A 9 11.01 -0.15 -7.47
N ASN A 10 11.82 0.84 -7.83
CA ASN A 10 13.07 1.11 -7.13
C ASN A 10 12.77 1.39 -5.65
N GLY A 11 13.68 0.99 -4.77
CA GLY A 11 13.55 1.16 -3.32
C GLY A 11 12.60 0.19 -2.60
N LEU A 12 11.91 -0.74 -3.29
CA LEU A 12 11.00 -1.69 -2.64
C LEU A 12 11.69 -2.47 -1.50
N ASP A 13 12.92 -2.94 -1.73
CA ASP A 13 13.68 -3.67 -0.73
C ASP A 13 14.05 -2.81 0.50
N ASN A 14 14.25 -1.50 0.30
CA ASN A 14 14.56 -0.59 1.40
C ASN A 14 13.33 -0.36 2.27
N VAL A 15 12.16 -0.13 1.67
CA VAL A 15 10.89 -0.03 2.41
C VAL A 15 10.59 -1.34 3.11
N LYS A 16 10.80 -2.48 2.44
CA LYS A 16 10.65 -3.81 3.05
C LYS A 16 11.47 -3.93 4.34
N LYS A 17 12.77 -3.63 4.27
CA LYS A 17 13.67 -3.67 5.43
C LYS A 17 13.23 -2.71 6.53
N TRP A 18 12.79 -1.49 6.19
CA TRP A 18 12.32 -0.52 7.17
C TRP A 18 11.05 -1.00 7.90
N VAL A 19 10.06 -1.50 7.14
CA VAL A 19 8.81 -2.06 7.69
C VAL A 19 9.09 -3.28 8.57
N GLU A 20 10.00 -4.16 8.15
CA GLU A 20 10.46 -5.32 8.94
C GLU A 20 11.18 -4.89 10.22
N GLY A 21 12.12 -3.93 10.13
CA GLY A 21 12.86 -3.39 11.27
C GLY A 21 11.96 -2.68 12.30
N CYS A 22 10.89 -2.05 11.84
CA CYS A 22 9.86 -1.47 12.71
C CYS A 22 8.86 -2.49 13.28
N GLY A 23 8.90 -3.75 12.84
CA GLY A 23 7.95 -4.78 13.27
C GLY A 23 6.50 -4.52 12.83
N LEU A 24 6.28 -3.74 11.76
CA LEU A 24 4.93 -3.39 11.30
C LEU A 24 4.21 -4.60 10.69
N LYS A 25 2.89 -4.68 10.94
CA LYS A 25 1.99 -5.61 10.26
C LYS A 25 1.71 -5.17 8.83
N ARG A 26 1.49 -6.12 7.93
CA ARG A 26 1.45 -5.92 6.48
C ARG A 26 0.34 -6.72 5.84
N ALA A 27 -0.47 -6.04 5.03
CA ALA A 27 -1.44 -6.66 4.14
C ALA A 27 -1.29 -6.15 2.70
N ALA A 28 -1.52 -7.04 1.74
CA ALA A 28 -1.75 -6.66 0.35
C ALA A 28 -3.24 -6.52 0.12
N VAL A 29 -3.71 -5.35 -0.32
CA VAL A 29 -5.13 -5.06 -0.56
C VAL A 29 -5.34 -4.71 -2.03
N THR A 30 -6.15 -5.45 -2.78
CA THR A 30 -6.28 -5.28 -4.24
C THR A 30 -7.67 -5.63 -4.77
N ASN A 31 -8.11 -4.97 -5.85
CA ASN A 31 -9.29 -5.41 -6.63
C ASN A 31 -8.93 -6.47 -7.69
N SER A 32 -7.66 -6.85 -7.82
CA SER A 32 -7.28 -7.95 -8.72
C SER A 32 -7.84 -9.28 -8.21
N PRO A 33 -8.24 -10.21 -9.10
CA PRO A 33 -8.61 -11.56 -8.70
C PRO A 33 -7.51 -12.24 -7.88
N ARG A 34 -7.90 -13.08 -6.92
CA ARG A 34 -7.00 -13.77 -5.99
C ARG A 34 -5.79 -14.42 -6.67
N ALA A 35 -6.04 -15.23 -7.70
CA ALA A 35 -4.98 -15.92 -8.43
C ALA A 35 -3.93 -14.96 -9.02
N ASN A 36 -4.36 -13.79 -9.50
CA ASN A 36 -3.45 -12.77 -10.02
C ASN A 36 -2.66 -12.10 -8.90
N ALA A 37 -3.30 -11.79 -7.78
CA ALA A 37 -2.65 -11.19 -6.61
C ALA A 37 -1.55 -12.12 -6.07
N GLU A 38 -1.88 -13.38 -5.82
CA GLU A 38 -0.96 -14.41 -5.30
C GLU A 38 0.20 -14.67 -6.27
N LEU A 39 -0.08 -14.71 -7.58
CA LEU A 39 0.95 -14.86 -8.61
C LEU A 39 1.94 -13.68 -8.59
N MET A 40 1.46 -12.43 -8.53
CA MET A 40 2.32 -11.25 -8.54
C MET A 40 3.16 -11.16 -7.26
N ILE A 41 2.55 -11.44 -6.10
CA ILE A 41 3.26 -11.50 -4.81
C ILE A 41 4.38 -12.54 -4.87
N THR A 42 4.10 -13.72 -5.42
CA THR A 42 5.09 -14.80 -5.56
C THR A 42 6.22 -14.41 -6.51
N LYS A 43 5.90 -13.83 -7.67
CA LYS A 43 6.90 -13.37 -8.65
C LYS A 43 7.80 -12.27 -8.11
N LEU A 44 7.30 -11.45 -7.19
CA LEU A 44 8.07 -10.40 -6.51
C LEU A 44 8.84 -10.93 -5.28
N GLY A 45 8.73 -12.23 -4.94
CA GLY A 45 9.38 -12.79 -3.76
C GLY A 45 8.79 -12.29 -2.43
N LEU A 46 7.52 -11.91 -2.42
CA LEU A 46 6.82 -11.31 -1.27
C LEU A 46 5.87 -12.28 -0.55
N SER A 47 5.86 -13.57 -0.88
CA SER A 47 4.91 -14.54 -0.32
C SER A 47 4.97 -14.65 1.22
N GLY A 48 6.14 -14.40 1.82
CA GLY A 48 6.32 -14.37 3.28
C GLY A 48 6.30 -12.97 3.90
N PHE A 49 6.08 -11.92 3.10
CA PHE A 49 6.14 -10.53 3.56
C PHE A 49 4.78 -10.04 4.08
N PHE A 50 3.68 -10.45 3.45
CA PHE A 50 2.33 -10.05 3.86
C PHE A 50 1.72 -11.11 4.78
N GLU A 51 1.12 -10.67 5.90
CA GLU A 51 0.36 -11.58 6.77
C GLU A 51 -1.07 -11.80 6.26
N ALA A 52 -1.60 -10.90 5.43
CA ALA A 52 -2.91 -11.02 4.83
C ALA A 52 -2.95 -10.53 3.37
N ILE A 53 -3.77 -11.18 2.55
CA ILE A 53 -4.11 -10.76 1.19
C ILE A 53 -5.62 -10.53 1.13
N ILE A 54 -6.02 -9.27 0.98
CA ILE A 54 -7.41 -8.85 0.90
C ILE A 54 -7.78 -8.58 -0.55
N ILE A 55 -8.75 -9.35 -1.03
CA ILE A 55 -9.30 -9.22 -2.38
C ILE A 55 -10.59 -8.41 -2.30
N GLY A 56 -10.67 -7.33 -3.08
CA GLY A 56 -11.80 -6.41 -3.08
C GLY A 56 -13.12 -7.07 -3.43
N ASP A 57 -13.10 -7.99 -4.40
CA ASP A 57 -14.28 -8.76 -4.83
C ASP A 57 -14.73 -9.81 -3.79
N GLU A 58 -13.95 -10.04 -2.74
CA GLU A 58 -14.30 -10.89 -1.59
C GLU A 58 -14.70 -10.07 -0.36
N CYS A 59 -14.87 -8.76 -0.53
CA CYS A 59 -15.40 -7.84 0.48
C CYS A 59 -16.84 -7.48 0.12
N GLU A 60 -17.58 -6.90 1.07
CA GLU A 60 -18.95 -6.44 0.81
C GLU A 60 -19.00 -5.44 -0.35
N ARG A 61 -18.02 -4.52 -0.40
CA ARG A 61 -17.81 -3.61 -1.52
C ARG A 61 -16.32 -3.50 -1.85
N ALA A 62 -15.98 -3.59 -3.13
CA ALA A 62 -14.61 -3.41 -3.61
C ALA A 62 -14.19 -1.92 -3.59
N LYS A 63 -12.91 -1.61 -3.84
CA LYS A 63 -12.47 -0.20 -4.00
C LYS A 63 -13.31 0.47 -5.11
N PRO A 64 -13.84 1.69 -4.94
CA PRO A 64 -13.37 2.75 -4.02
C PRO A 64 -14.02 2.78 -2.64
N PHE A 65 -14.78 1.76 -2.26
CA PHE A 65 -15.32 1.65 -0.90
C PHE A 65 -14.23 1.24 0.10
N PRO A 66 -14.35 1.64 1.38
CA PRO A 66 -13.30 1.44 2.38
C PRO A 66 -13.15 -0.02 2.86
N ASP A 67 -14.15 -0.86 2.58
CA ASP A 67 -14.34 -2.20 3.13
C ASP A 67 -13.08 -3.09 3.03
N PRO A 68 -12.31 -3.10 1.91
CA PRO A 68 -11.10 -3.92 1.83
C PRO A 68 -10.00 -3.47 2.81
N TYR A 69 -9.87 -2.17 3.07
CA TYR A 69 -8.89 -1.67 4.05
C TYR A 69 -9.38 -1.88 5.48
N LEU A 70 -10.66 -1.67 5.76
CA LEU A 70 -11.24 -1.94 7.08
C LEU A 70 -11.07 -3.43 7.45
N LYS A 71 -11.31 -4.33 6.49
CA LYS A 71 -11.05 -5.77 6.65
C LYS A 71 -9.57 -6.09 6.91
N ALA A 72 -8.66 -5.40 6.23
CA ALA A 72 -7.22 -5.56 6.48
C ALA A 72 -6.84 -5.14 7.91
N ILE A 73 -7.37 -4.01 8.38
CA ILE A 73 -7.14 -3.49 9.74
C ILE A 73 -7.66 -4.46 10.79
N GLU A 74 -8.86 -4.99 10.59
CA GLU A 74 -9.47 -5.98 11.48
C GLU A 74 -8.64 -7.27 11.54
N ILE A 75 -8.26 -7.83 10.39
CA ILE A 75 -7.47 -9.08 10.32
C ILE A 75 -6.09 -8.92 10.94
N LEU A 76 -5.42 -7.79 10.70
CA LEU A 76 -4.11 -7.52 11.28
C LEU A 76 -4.17 -7.09 12.75
N ASN A 77 -5.38 -6.76 13.26
CA ASN A 77 -5.61 -6.24 14.59
C ASN A 77 -4.74 -5.01 14.91
N VAL A 78 -4.80 -4.00 14.03
CA VAL A 78 -4.02 -2.74 14.14
C VAL A 78 -4.94 -1.53 14.32
N SER A 79 -4.38 -0.40 14.80
CA SER A 79 -5.09 0.88 14.83
C SER A 79 -4.96 1.63 13.51
N LYS A 80 -6.01 2.34 13.11
CA LYS A 80 -6.00 3.24 11.94
C LYS A 80 -4.96 4.35 12.08
N ASP A 81 -4.81 4.90 13.28
CA ASP A 81 -3.90 6.01 13.58
C ASP A 81 -2.42 5.64 13.37
N HIS A 82 -2.12 4.34 13.33
CA HIS A 82 -0.79 3.80 13.09
C HIS A 82 -0.71 2.97 11.80
N THR A 83 -1.63 3.23 10.87
CA THR A 83 -1.70 2.55 9.57
C THR A 83 -1.61 3.55 8.44
N PHE A 84 -0.78 3.24 7.44
CA PHE A 84 -0.71 3.98 6.18
C PHE A 84 -0.72 2.99 5.02
N VAL A 85 -1.06 3.48 3.83
CA VAL A 85 -1.20 2.63 2.64
C VAL A 85 -0.51 3.25 1.43
N PHE A 86 0.05 2.41 0.56
CA PHE A 86 0.57 2.81 -0.74
C PHE A 86 -0.46 2.48 -1.82
N GLU A 87 -0.73 3.42 -2.73
CA GLU A 87 -1.69 3.25 -3.82
C GLU A 87 -1.28 3.97 -5.10
N ASP A 88 -1.48 3.34 -6.25
CA ASP A 88 -1.22 3.92 -7.57
C ASP A 88 -2.51 4.25 -8.35
N SER A 89 -3.68 3.91 -7.77
CA SER A 89 -4.97 4.00 -8.43
C SER A 89 -5.90 5.01 -7.75
N VAL A 90 -6.65 5.78 -8.55
CA VAL A 90 -7.67 6.72 -8.00
C VAL A 90 -8.69 6.01 -7.13
N SER A 91 -9.13 4.80 -7.51
CA SER A 91 -10.09 4.02 -6.73
C SER A 91 -9.50 3.56 -5.39
N GLY A 92 -8.25 3.11 -5.37
CA GLY A 92 -7.61 2.70 -4.14
C GLY A 92 -7.29 3.84 -3.21
N ILE A 93 -6.88 5.01 -3.73
CA ILE A 93 -6.71 6.20 -2.89
C ILE A 93 -8.03 6.59 -2.24
N LYS A 94 -9.12 6.64 -3.01
CA LYS A 94 -10.45 6.93 -2.46
C LYS A 94 -10.88 5.93 -1.39
N ALA A 95 -10.58 4.64 -1.59
CA ALA A 95 -10.89 3.61 -0.60
C ALA A 95 -10.08 3.79 0.70
N GLY A 96 -8.78 4.08 0.61
CA GLY A 96 -7.93 4.32 1.78
C GLY A 96 -8.37 5.56 2.56
N VAL A 97 -8.65 6.66 1.85
CA VAL A 97 -9.18 7.90 2.44
C VAL A 97 -10.54 7.67 3.08
N ALA A 98 -11.46 6.95 2.42
CA ALA A 98 -12.76 6.61 2.98
C ALA A 98 -12.67 5.69 4.21
N ALA A 99 -11.56 4.95 4.37
CA ALA A 99 -11.27 4.14 5.54
C ALA A 99 -10.65 4.95 6.69
N ASP A 100 -10.41 6.25 6.49
CA ASP A 100 -9.73 7.18 7.40
C ASP A 100 -8.24 6.82 7.60
N LEU A 101 -7.54 6.55 6.49
CA LEU A 101 -6.12 6.20 6.48
C LEU A 101 -5.29 7.24 5.73
N HIS A 102 -4.02 7.35 6.12
CA HIS A 102 -3.02 8.07 5.34
C HIS A 102 -2.65 7.28 4.08
N VAL A 103 -2.78 7.91 2.93
CA VAL A 103 -2.51 7.28 1.63
C VAL A 103 -1.34 7.95 0.94
N VAL A 104 -0.26 7.20 0.72
CA VAL A 104 0.88 7.62 -0.10
C VAL A 104 0.61 7.20 -1.55
N GLY A 105 0.49 8.19 -2.44
CA GLY A 105 0.22 7.96 -3.85
C GLY A 105 1.49 7.64 -4.66
N LEU A 106 1.45 6.60 -5.49
CA LEU A 106 2.50 6.23 -6.44
C LEU A 106 2.12 6.68 -7.85
N ALA A 107 2.86 7.62 -8.42
CA ALA A 107 2.60 8.18 -9.74
C ALA A 107 3.07 7.28 -10.90
N THR A 108 2.85 5.98 -10.80
CA THR A 108 3.31 4.98 -11.77
C THR A 108 2.29 4.70 -12.86
N ARG A 109 1.00 4.74 -12.52
CA ARG A 109 -0.12 4.43 -13.44
C ARG A 109 -0.98 5.63 -13.79
N ASN A 110 -1.16 6.55 -12.84
CA ASN A 110 -2.01 7.73 -13.01
C ASN A 110 -1.20 9.01 -12.84
N PRO A 111 -1.56 10.10 -13.54
CA PRO A 111 -0.96 11.41 -13.30
C PRO A 111 -1.12 11.86 -11.84
N GLU A 112 -0.08 12.49 -11.28
CA GLU A 112 -0.04 12.96 -9.88
C GLU A 112 -1.30 13.78 -9.51
N ARG A 113 -1.77 14.64 -10.42
CA ARG A 113 -2.97 15.46 -10.22
C ARG A 113 -4.20 14.63 -9.88
N LEU A 114 -4.42 13.50 -10.56
CA LEU A 114 -5.59 12.65 -10.28
C LEU A 114 -5.51 11.99 -8.91
N LEU A 115 -4.29 11.65 -8.47
CA LEU A 115 -4.06 11.06 -7.16
C LEU A 115 -4.26 12.09 -6.04
N LEU A 116 -3.82 13.33 -6.26
CA LEU A 116 -4.06 14.46 -5.34
C LEU A 116 -5.54 14.85 -5.28
N ASP A 117 -6.24 14.89 -6.41
CA ASP A 117 -7.68 15.16 -6.47
C ASP A 117 -8.47 14.06 -5.72
N ALA A 118 -7.94 12.83 -5.70
CA ALA A 118 -8.46 11.70 -4.91
C ALA A 118 -8.10 11.75 -3.41
N LYS A 119 -7.38 12.79 -2.97
CA LYS A 119 -6.97 13.06 -1.58
C LYS A 119 -5.84 12.17 -1.04
N ALA A 120 -4.88 11.79 -1.89
CA ALA A 120 -3.60 11.27 -1.40
C ALA A 120 -2.94 12.26 -0.41
N SER A 121 -2.30 11.75 0.65
CA SER A 121 -1.55 12.57 1.62
C SER A 121 -0.39 13.29 0.94
N PHE A 122 0.39 12.56 0.15
CA PHE A 122 1.43 13.08 -0.74
C PHE A 122 1.73 12.04 -1.84
N ILE A 123 2.47 12.47 -2.85
CA ILE A 123 2.81 11.66 -4.03
C ILE A 123 4.31 11.42 -4.11
N ILE A 124 4.67 10.18 -4.43
CA ILE A 124 6.04 9.72 -4.69
C ILE A 124 6.12 9.05 -6.07
N LYS A 125 7.31 9.06 -6.68
CA LYS A 125 7.54 8.44 -8.00
C LYS A 125 7.88 6.95 -7.89
N ASP A 126 8.66 6.60 -6.88
CA ASP A 126 9.00 5.26 -6.46
C ASP A 126 9.37 5.29 -4.96
N TYR A 127 9.85 4.17 -4.41
CA TYR A 127 10.17 4.08 -2.99
C TYR A 127 11.54 4.69 -2.63
N GLU A 128 12.30 5.25 -3.59
CA GLU A 128 13.52 6.01 -3.32
C GLU A 128 13.26 7.51 -3.16
N ASP A 129 12.02 7.96 -3.39
CA ASP A 129 11.64 9.37 -3.29
C ASP A 129 11.96 9.92 -1.88
N PRO A 130 12.78 10.98 -1.77
CA PRO A 130 13.17 11.55 -0.48
C PRO A 130 11.98 12.00 0.38
N LYS A 131 10.85 12.35 -0.24
CA LYS A 131 9.63 12.70 0.50
C LYS A 131 9.11 11.54 1.34
N LEU A 132 9.23 10.31 0.85
CA LEU A 132 8.86 9.13 1.60
C LEU A 132 9.74 9.02 2.84
N TRP A 133 11.05 9.03 2.66
CA TRP A 133 12.00 8.81 3.75
C TRP A 133 11.95 9.90 4.80
N ALA A 134 11.79 11.18 4.41
CA ALA A 134 11.56 12.26 5.36
C ALA A 134 10.30 12.02 6.21
N ALA A 135 9.20 11.57 5.60
CA ALA A 135 7.97 11.25 6.34
C ALA A 135 8.13 10.03 7.27
N LEU A 136 8.87 8.99 6.85
CA LEU A 136 9.14 7.81 7.67
C LEU A 136 10.04 8.15 8.87
N GLU A 137 11.07 8.98 8.67
CA GLU A 137 11.95 9.47 9.75
C GLU A 137 11.17 10.27 10.81
N GLU A 138 10.25 11.14 10.37
CA GLU A 138 9.36 11.89 11.30
C GLU A 138 8.47 10.96 12.13
N LEU A 139 8.04 9.82 11.58
CA LEU A 139 7.25 8.83 12.31
C LEU A 139 8.09 8.08 13.34
N ASP A 140 9.33 7.74 13.00
CA ASP A 140 10.24 7.05 13.92
C ASP A 140 10.67 7.96 15.08
N MET A 141 10.91 9.24 14.82
CA MET A 141 11.20 10.22 15.89
C MET A 141 10.06 10.42 16.88
N LYS A 142 8.80 10.18 16.48
CA LYS A 142 7.61 10.31 17.34
C LYS A 142 7.31 9.07 18.18
N LYS A 143 8.04 7.96 17.98
CA LYS A 143 7.87 6.71 18.75
C LYS A 143 8.57 6.73 20.11
N ASP A 144 9.44 7.70 20.37
CA ASP A 144 10.19 7.85 21.63
C ASP A 144 9.59 9.00 22.49
N PRO A 145 8.80 8.72 23.53
CA PRO A 145 8.49 9.66 24.61
C PRO A 145 9.52 9.66 25.74
#